data_AF-A0A7K1Y796-F1
#
_entry.id   AF-A0A7K1Y796-F1
#
_cell.length_a   1.000
_cell.length_b   1.000
_cell.length_c   1.000
_cell.angle_alpha   90.00
_cell.angle_beta   90.00
_cell.angle_gamma   90.00
#
_symmetry.space_group_name_H-M   'P 1'
#
loop_
_entity.id
_entity.type
_entity.pdbx_description
1 polymer ?
#
loop_
_entity_poly.entity_id
_entity_poly.type
_entity_poly.pdbx_seq_one_letter_code
_entity_poly.pdbx_strand_id
1 'polypeptide(L)'
;MRNSLKLFAFLDILSIALLSRQVVGIFTNWSQIPHETLSQLKILIVLLVFISLFGSAYFLFFAKRAGAIIYYVQFPLRFIVWIFSFGFLTLLAQYSSSETVFDWLFRLVVLLEFLRLYFTIKIHRELW
;
A
#
# COMPACT_ATOMS: atom_id res chain seq x y z
N MET A 1 -5.66 2.35 -21.02
CA MET A 1 -4.89 1.30 -20.33
C MET A 1 -3.46 1.70 -19.95
N ARG A 2 -2.63 2.26 -20.88
CA ARG A 2 -1.23 2.60 -20.59
C ARG A 2 -1.04 3.66 -19.49
N ASN A 3 -1.96 4.63 -19.38
CA ASN A 3 -1.89 5.70 -18.37
C ASN A 3 -2.28 5.22 -16.96
N SER A 4 -3.23 4.28 -16.84
CA SER A 4 -3.65 3.71 -15.56
C SER A 4 -2.51 2.93 -14.88
N LEU A 5 -1.75 2.15 -15.66
CA LEU A 5 -0.58 1.43 -15.15
C LEU A 5 0.52 2.39 -14.65
N LYS A 6 0.74 3.51 -15.36
CA LYS A 6 1.68 4.55 -14.93
C LYS A 6 1.22 5.24 -13.64
N LEU A 7 -0.06 5.52 -13.49
CA LEU A 7 -0.63 6.04 -12.25
C LEU A 7 -0.46 5.06 -11.09
N PHE A 8 -0.69 3.77 -11.30
CA PHE A 8 -0.47 2.74 -10.26
C PHE A 8 0.99 2.60 -9.88
N ALA A 9 1.92 2.64 -10.85
CA ALA A 9 3.34 2.65 -10.56
C ALA A 9 3.75 3.90 -9.77
N PHE A 10 3.22 5.08 -10.12
CA PHE A 10 3.45 6.30 -9.36
C PHE A 10 2.91 6.20 -7.92
N LEU A 11 1.72 5.65 -7.74
CA LEU A 11 1.13 5.41 -6.42
C LEU A 11 1.96 4.42 -5.59
N ASP A 12 2.52 3.38 -6.20
CA ASP A 12 3.43 2.46 -5.51
C ASP A 12 4.73 3.15 -5.10
N ILE A 13 5.32 4.00 -5.96
CA ILE A 13 6.50 4.80 -5.60
C ILE A 13 6.19 5.75 -4.44
N LEU A 14 5.05 6.43 -4.48
CA LEU A 14 4.60 7.30 -3.38
C LEU A 14 4.40 6.49 -2.09
N SER A 15 3.82 5.29 -2.20
CA SER A 15 3.63 4.37 -1.07
C SER A 15 4.97 3.98 -0.47
N ILE A 16 5.98 3.64 -1.29
CA ILE A 16 7.35 3.36 -0.85
C ILE A 16 7.94 4.55 -0.10
N ALA A 17 7.81 5.77 -0.64
CA ALA A 17 8.33 6.97 -0.01
C ALA A 17 7.71 7.21 1.37
N LEU A 18 6.40 6.98 1.52
CA LEU A 18 5.69 7.15 2.80
C LEU A 18 6.01 6.03 3.80
N LEU A 19 6.01 4.78 3.34
CA LEU A 19 6.40 3.62 4.13
C LEU A 19 7.83 3.71 4.62
N SER A 20 8.75 4.28 3.83
CA SER A 20 10.16 4.39 4.23
C SER A 20 10.32 5.14 5.55
N ARG A 21 9.51 6.18 5.81
CA ARG A 21 9.50 6.89 7.10
C ARG A 21 9.03 5.99 8.24
N GLN A 22 7.98 5.19 8.03
CA GLN A 22 7.51 4.22 9.04
C GLN A 22 8.56 3.13 9.30
N VAL A 23 9.18 2.59 8.25
CA VAL A 23 10.22 1.56 8.36
C VAL A 23 11.43 2.10 9.12
N VAL A 24 11.91 3.31 8.80
CA VAL A 24 13.00 3.97 9.55
C VAL A 24 12.59 4.22 11.01
N GLY A 25 11.34 4.61 11.26
CA GLY A 25 10.80 4.77 12.61
C GLY A 25 10.81 3.46 13.42
N ILE A 26 10.50 2.33 12.77
CA ILE A 26 10.57 0.99 13.39
C ILE A 26 12.03 0.63 13.72
N PHE A 27 12.96 0.89 12.81
CA PHE A 27 14.39 0.58 13.04
C PHE A 27 15.01 1.46 14.14
N THR A 28 14.63 2.74 14.22
CA THR A 28 15.18 3.68 15.21
C THR A 28 14.61 3.48 16.61
N ASN A 29 13.35 3.03 16.72
CA ASN A 29 12.69 2.79 18.01
C ASN A 29 12.64 1.30 18.39
N TRP A 30 13.49 0.46 17.79
CA TRP A 30 13.49 -1.00 17.97
C TRP A 30 13.54 -1.43 19.44
N SER A 31 14.21 -0.67 20.31
CA SER A 31 14.33 -0.94 21.74
C SER A 31 13.09 -0.59 22.58
N GLN A 32 12.14 0.16 22.02
CA GLN A 32 10.89 0.57 22.70
C GLN A 32 9.67 -0.22 22.23
N ILE A 33 9.84 -1.14 21.27
CA ILE A 33 8.73 -1.93 20.74
C ILE A 33 8.34 -2.98 21.78
N PRO A 34 7.08 -3.01 22.25
CA PRO A 34 6.61 -4.04 23.15
C PRO A 34 6.87 -5.42 22.55
N HIS A 35 7.41 -6.36 23.33
CA HIS A 35 7.71 -7.74 22.92
C HIS A 35 6.44 -8.60 22.69
N GLU A 36 5.31 -7.97 22.38
CA GLU A 36 4.09 -8.66 22.02
C GLU A 36 4.21 -9.26 20.62
N THR A 37 3.80 -10.53 20.48
CA THR A 37 3.87 -11.31 19.24
C THR A 37 3.14 -10.62 18.07
N LEU A 38 2.04 -9.92 18.35
CA LEU A 38 1.28 -9.14 17.36
C LEU A 38 2.09 -7.98 16.78
N SER A 39 2.91 -7.31 17.60
CA SER A 39 3.72 -6.16 17.17
C SER A 39 4.85 -6.61 16.24
N GLN A 40 5.50 -7.73 16.56
CA GLN A 40 6.57 -8.31 15.73
C GLN A 40 6.04 -8.84 14.39
N LEU A 41 4.88 -9.50 14.41
CA LEU A 41 4.26 -10.04 13.20
C LEU A 41 3.81 -8.91 12.27
N LYS A 42 3.28 -7.81 12.82
CA LYS A 42 2.96 -6.60 12.06
C LYS A 42 4.20 -6.02 11.37
N ILE A 43 5.33 -5.90 12.09
CA ILE A 43 6.60 -5.41 11.52
C ILE A 43 7.06 -6.29 10.36
N LEU A 44 7.01 -7.61 10.52
CA LEU A 44 7.37 -8.55 9.45
C LEU A 44 6.48 -8.36 8.21
N ILE A 45 5.16 -8.21 8.39
CA ILE A 45 4.24 -7.97 7.27
C ILE A 45 4.53 -6.61 6.62
N VAL A 46 4.79 -5.55 7.38
CA VAL A 46 5.15 -4.23 6.82
C VAL A 46 6.40 -4.33 5.96
N LEU A 47 7.42 -5.03 6.45
CA LEU A 47 8.68 -5.21 5.74
C LEU A 47 8.48 -6.06 4.47
N LEU A 48 7.64 -7.10 4.54
CA LEU A 48 7.28 -7.92 3.39
C LEU A 48 6.50 -7.12 2.34
N VAL A 49 5.53 -6.30 2.75
CA VAL A 49 4.77 -5.38 1.87
C VAL A 49 5.71 -4.36 1.24
N PHE A 50 6.66 -3.81 2.02
CA PHE A 50 7.64 -2.84 1.55
C PHE A 50 8.55 -3.42 0.47
N ILE A 51 9.09 -4.63 0.67
CA ILE A 51 9.90 -5.31 -0.35
C ILE A 51 9.05 -5.63 -1.57
N SER A 52 7.82 -6.13 -1.35
CA SER A 52 6.92 -6.51 -2.43
C SER A 52 6.56 -5.30 -3.31
N LEU A 53 6.44 -4.09 -2.74
CA LEU A 53 6.18 -2.85 -3.47
C LEU A 53 7.23 -2.55 -4.55
N PHE A 54 8.52 -2.82 -4.31
CA PHE A 54 9.56 -2.71 -5.33
C PHE A 54 9.33 -3.68 -6.48
N GLY A 55 8.94 -4.92 -6.14
CA GLY A 55 8.53 -5.93 -7.13
C GLY A 55 7.33 -5.46 -7.96
N SER A 56 6.27 -4.96 -7.30
CA SER A 56 5.09 -4.40 -7.98
C SER A 56 5.47 -3.29 -8.95
N ALA A 57 6.25 -2.30 -8.49
CA ALA A 57 6.68 -1.19 -9.32
C ALA A 57 7.51 -1.63 -10.54
N TYR A 58 8.46 -2.55 -10.34
CA TYR A 58 9.30 -3.09 -11.41
C TYR A 58 8.51 -3.93 -12.43
N PHE A 59 7.67 -4.84 -11.94
CA PHE A 59 6.89 -5.74 -12.79
C PHE A 59 5.73 -5.02 -13.49
N LEU A 60 5.11 -3.98 -12.88
CA LEU A 60 4.16 -3.12 -13.61
C LEU A 60 4.82 -2.40 -14.79
N PHE A 61 6.12 -2.10 -14.70
CA PHE A 61 6.88 -1.43 -15.75
C PHE A 61 7.30 -2.38 -16.88
N PHE A 62 7.80 -3.58 -16.54
CA PHE A 62 8.38 -4.51 -17.51
C PHE A 62 7.47 -5.68 -17.92
N ALA A 63 6.69 -6.26 -17.00
CA ALA A 63 5.87 -7.45 -17.27
C ALA A 63 4.49 -7.33 -16.62
N LYS A 64 3.56 -6.72 -17.36
CA LYS A 64 2.17 -6.40 -16.97
C LYS A 64 1.40 -7.58 -16.34
N ARG A 65 1.78 -8.82 -16.63
CA ARG A 65 1.17 -10.05 -16.10
C ARG A 65 1.63 -10.38 -14.68
N ALA A 66 2.94 -10.30 -14.41
CA ALA A 66 3.51 -10.60 -13.10
C ALA A 66 3.19 -9.50 -12.07
N GLY A 67 3.13 -8.24 -12.50
CA GLY A 67 2.76 -7.13 -11.63
C GLY A 67 1.33 -7.26 -11.07
N ALA A 68 0.40 -7.79 -11.86
CA ALA A 68 -0.97 -8.04 -11.40
C ALA A 68 -1.01 -9.13 -10.30
N ILE A 69 -0.28 -10.23 -10.48
CA ILE A 69 -0.23 -11.35 -9.52
C ILE A 69 0.39 -10.89 -8.19
N ILE A 70 1.48 -10.14 -8.25
CA ILE A 70 2.14 -9.59 -7.06
C ILE A 70 1.16 -8.69 -6.30
N TYR A 71 0.38 -7.86 -7.01
CA TYR A 71 -0.62 -7.01 -6.36
C TYR A 71 -1.73 -7.83 -5.66
N TYR A 72 -2.20 -8.93 -6.26
CA TYR A 72 -3.18 -9.81 -5.61
C TYR A 72 -2.68 -10.35 -4.27
N VAL A 73 -1.41 -10.75 -4.19
CA VAL A 73 -0.81 -11.26 -2.95
C VAL A 73 -0.59 -10.13 -1.94
N GLN A 74 -0.25 -8.93 -2.41
CA GLN A 74 -0.05 -7.77 -1.55
C GLN A 74 -1.33 -7.23 -0.94
N PHE A 75 -2.45 -7.28 -1.66
CA PHE A 75 -3.71 -6.68 -1.25
C PHE A 75 -4.17 -7.10 0.16
N PRO A 76 -4.28 -8.40 0.49
CA PRO A 76 -4.67 -8.82 1.84
C PRO A 76 -3.64 -8.41 2.90
N LEU A 77 -2.34 -8.48 2.58
CA LEU A 77 -1.27 -8.07 3.49
C LEU A 77 -1.38 -6.57 3.82
N ARG A 78 -1.57 -5.72 2.81
CA ARG A 78 -1.78 -4.27 2.96
C ARG A 78 -2.98 -3.95 3.84
N PHE A 79 -4.06 -4.72 3.72
CA PHE A 79 -5.25 -4.55 4.56
C PHE A 79 -4.96 -4.86 6.03
N ILE A 80 -4.22 -5.94 6.31
CA ILE A 80 -3.85 -6.34 7.69
C ILE A 80 -2.99 -5.26 8.36
N VAL A 81 -2.02 -4.69 7.63
CA VAL A 81 -1.15 -3.64 8.19
C VAL A 81 -1.74 -2.22 8.10
N TRP A 82 -2.92 -2.06 7.49
CA TRP A 82 -3.56 -0.77 7.23
C TRP A 82 -2.70 0.18 6.38
N ILE A 83 -1.95 -0.41 5.44
CA ILE A 83 -1.02 0.32 4.57
C ILE A 83 -1.58 0.35 3.15
N PHE A 84 -2.36 1.39 2.90
CA PHE A 84 -3.02 1.61 1.62
C PHE A 84 -2.20 2.54 0.74
N SER A 85 -2.30 2.37 -0.58
CA SER A 85 -1.61 3.25 -1.51
C SER A 85 -2.15 4.68 -1.51
N PHE A 86 -3.41 4.83 -1.15
CA PHE A 86 -4.04 6.13 -0.94
C PHE A 86 -3.97 6.58 0.52
N GLY A 87 -3.23 5.88 1.39
CA GLY A 87 -3.10 6.21 2.82
C GLY A 87 -2.51 7.60 3.08
N PHE A 88 -1.90 8.26 2.09
CA PHE A 88 -1.54 9.67 2.21
C PHE A 88 -2.74 10.61 2.39
N LEU A 89 -3.93 10.23 1.93
CA LEU A 89 -5.15 11.02 2.11
C LEU A 89 -5.56 11.08 3.59
N THR A 90 -5.30 10.04 4.38
CA THR A 90 -5.58 10.06 5.82
C THR A 90 -4.55 10.89 6.59
N LEU A 91 -3.34 11.10 6.04
CA LEU A 91 -2.40 12.08 6.57
C LEU A 91 -2.89 13.52 6.37
N LEU A 92 -3.57 13.82 5.26
CA LEU A 92 -4.22 15.12 5.08
C LEU A 92 -5.33 15.33 6.12
N ALA A 93 -6.04 14.27 6.51
CA ALA A 93 -7.01 14.31 7.57
C ALA A 93 -6.41 14.71 8.93
N GLN A 94 -5.16 14.35 9.23
CA GLN A 94 -4.51 14.75 10.49
C GLN A 94 -4.36 16.28 10.63
N TYR A 95 -4.29 17.01 9.52
CA TYR A 95 -4.25 18.48 9.55
C TYR A 95 -5.62 19.13 9.82
N SER A 96 -6.70 18.39 9.58
CA SER A 96 -8.07 18.81 9.83
C SER A 96 -8.55 18.05 11.05
N SER A 97 -8.42 18.61 12.26
CA SER A 97 -8.66 17.99 13.58
C SER A 97 -10.08 17.42 13.84
N SER A 98 -10.88 17.20 12.81
CA SER A 98 -12.20 16.59 12.84
C SER A 98 -12.11 15.08 12.60
N GLU A 99 -12.53 14.29 13.60
CA GLU A 99 -12.63 12.83 13.51
C GLU A 99 -13.53 12.37 12.35
N THR A 100 -14.61 13.10 12.07
CA THR A 100 -15.54 12.80 10.97
C THR A 100 -14.87 12.86 9.60
N VAL A 101 -13.92 13.79 9.42
CA VAL A 101 -13.15 13.93 8.18
C VAL A 101 -12.17 12.78 8.01
N PHE A 102 -11.54 12.32 9.09
CA PHE A 102 -10.70 11.12 9.08
C PHE A 102 -11.49 9.88 8.68
N ASP A 103 -12.65 9.63 9.29
CA ASP A 103 -13.49 8.47 9.00
C ASP A 103 -13.94 8.43 7.53
N TRP A 104 -14.34 9.59 7.00
CA TRP A 104 -14.74 9.70 5.58
C TRP A 104 -13.57 9.45 4.64
N LEU A 105 -12.42 10.07 4.90
CA LEU A 105 -11.22 9.88 4.08
C LEU A 105 -10.71 8.44 4.17
N PHE A 106 -10.79 7.83 5.34
CA PHE A 106 -10.41 6.44 5.54
C PHE A 106 -11.29 5.49 4.71
N ARG A 107 -12.61 5.65 4.73
CA ARG A 107 -13.55 4.88 3.88
C ARG A 107 -13.25 5.08 2.39
N LEU A 108 -12.94 6.32 2.00
CA LEU A 108 -12.59 6.65 0.62
C LEU A 108 -11.27 5.99 0.19
N VAL A 109 -10.26 5.95 1.06
CA VAL A 109 -8.99 5.25 0.82
C VAL A 109 -9.22 3.76 0.62
N VAL A 110 -10.03 3.13 1.46
CA VAL A 110 -10.38 1.70 1.33
C VAL A 110 -11.07 1.47 -0.01
N LEU A 111 -12.06 2.29 -0.36
CA LEU A 111 -12.78 2.17 -1.63
C LEU A 111 -11.86 2.35 -2.85
N LEU A 112 -10.92 3.29 -2.80
CA LEU A 112 -9.93 3.48 -3.86
C LEU A 112 -8.97 2.29 -4.00
N GLU A 113 -8.59 1.64 -2.89
CA GLU A 113 -7.77 0.42 -2.94
C GLU A 113 -8.54 -0.74 -3.61
N PHE A 114 -9.83 -0.89 -3.31
CA PHE A 114 -10.68 -1.88 -4.00
C PHE A 114 -10.87 -1.55 -5.49
N LEU A 115 -11.05 -0.27 -5.85
CA LEU A 115 -11.08 0.15 -7.25
C LEU A 115 -9.76 -0.18 -7.95
N ARG A 116 -8.62 0.05 -7.30
CA ARG A 116 -7.31 -0.32 -7.82
C ARG A 116 -7.20 -1.82 -8.08
N LEU A 117 -7.67 -2.65 -7.15
CA LEU A 117 -7.77 -4.09 -7.36
C LEU A 117 -8.63 -4.40 -8.59
N TYR A 118 -9.85 -3.87 -8.66
CA TYR A 118 -10.76 -4.08 -9.78
C TYR A 118 -10.13 -3.73 -11.14
N PHE A 119 -9.50 -2.56 -11.25
CA PHE A 119 -8.81 -2.15 -12.47
C PHE A 119 -7.62 -3.07 -12.79
N THR A 120 -6.92 -3.58 -11.79
CA THR A 120 -5.85 -4.57 -11.96
C THR A 120 -6.40 -5.88 -12.54
N ILE A 121 -7.55 -6.37 -12.03
CA ILE A 121 -8.24 -7.56 -12.58
C ILE A 121 -8.67 -7.32 -14.03
N LYS A 122 -9.28 -6.15 -14.31
CA LYS A 122 -9.77 -5.82 -15.65
C LYS A 122 -8.61 -5.75 -16.66
N ILE A 123 -7.49 -5.13 -16.29
CA ILE A 123 -6.29 -5.08 -17.13
C ILE A 123 -5.69 -6.47 -17.33
N HIS A 124 -5.69 -7.32 -16.30
CA HIS A 124 -5.26 -8.70 -16.41
C HIS A 124 -6.11 -9.48 -17.43
N ARG A 125 -7.44 -9.32 -17.37
CA ARG A 125 -8.40 -9.97 -18.28
C ARG A 125 -8.35 -9.44 -19.72
N GLU A 126 -7.94 -8.19 -19.95
CA GLU A 126 -7.76 -7.64 -21.30
C GLU A 126 -6.39 -7.99 -21.92
N LEU A 127 -5.43 -8.51 -21.14
CA LEU A 127 -4.09 -8.93 -21.58
C LEU A 127 -3.96 -10.44 -21.87
N TRP A 128 -5.02 -11.19 -21.62
CA TRP A 128 -5.17 -12.64 -21.83
C TRP A 128 -6.39 -12.88 -22.71
#